data_AF-V6AUB9-F1
#
_entry.id   AF-V6AUB9-F1
#
_cell.length_a   1.000
_cell.length_b   1.000
_cell.length_c   1.000
_cell.angle_alpha   90.00
_cell.angle_beta   90.00
_cell.angle_gamma   90.00
#
_symmetry.space_group_name_H-M   'P 1'
#
loop_
_entity.id
_entity.type
_entity.pdbx_description
1 polymer ?
#
loop_
_entity_poly.entity_id
_entity_poly.type
_entity_poly.pdbx_seq_one_letter_code
_entity_poly.pdbx_strand_id
1 'polypeptide(L)'
;MTELEEFADALLDQISVETNEEKDIARLSSRISEDSEFSARFDTPEQIVSQIAPELKQKLFEFTGISVPDSVKIQFPGLEELKKIKGRKVFSSPQSRAFVDDLFAALAKEDRQQLVSVIKGDIAKFLVYSTYAKSYISKISTTYGDYLDGTIYLNNFVLTSYPQIILYKQGQPFDARYESVKAGYIGALKMTVLEEITHSIQTNLYEGNRAAVVEVNRINEELAKIILDLNDSTVARLSEYLQLPDVPDEFPIAKRANLFFMLNPDNFIVNVLGPDVMTFTKVEVDPGISQMVPQLLEIYQRWLAPIQKHHAIFSTMEGMAEFCVQNILKEDSDFHQYLTMFMGTDISSYTVRKHMGKDLVSAVHSSHGKNTFNILIKNPPTTRELKDHQRYLSRI
;
A
#
# COMPACT_ATOMS: atom_id res chain seq x y z
N MET A 1 -5.70 27.70 -18.41
CA MET A 1 -5.82 26.34 -17.86
C MET A 1 -7.12 26.32 -17.09
N THR A 2 -7.95 25.30 -17.25
CA THR A 2 -9.16 25.13 -16.44
C THR A 2 -8.79 24.59 -15.06
N GLU A 3 -9.63 24.79 -14.05
CA GLU A 3 -9.38 24.26 -12.70
C GLU A 3 -9.17 22.73 -12.69
N LEU A 4 -9.93 21.98 -13.51
CA LEU A 4 -9.78 20.52 -13.60
C LEU A 4 -8.47 20.09 -14.25
N GLU A 5 -7.96 20.90 -15.19
CA GLU A 5 -6.64 20.70 -15.78
C GLU A 5 -5.53 20.89 -14.73
N GLU A 6 -5.65 21.87 -13.85
CA GLU A 6 -4.70 22.06 -12.75
C GLU A 6 -4.71 20.88 -11.76
N PHE A 7 -5.87 20.30 -11.46
CA PHE A 7 -5.94 19.08 -10.66
C PHE A 7 -5.27 17.88 -11.31
N ALA A 8 -5.44 17.71 -12.63
CA ALA A 8 -4.78 16.64 -13.37
C ALA A 8 -3.26 16.82 -13.37
N ASP A 9 -2.79 18.03 -13.65
CA ASP A 9 -1.37 18.37 -13.68
C ASP A 9 -0.75 18.22 -12.27
N ALA A 10 -1.42 18.70 -11.23
CA ALA A 10 -0.97 18.54 -9.85
C ALA A 10 -0.86 17.06 -9.41
N LEU A 11 -1.79 16.19 -9.83
CA LEU A 11 -1.71 14.76 -9.51
C LEU A 11 -0.53 14.08 -10.23
N LEU A 12 -0.30 14.42 -11.50
CA LEU A 12 0.86 13.95 -12.26
C LEU A 12 2.18 14.42 -11.63
N ASP A 13 2.25 15.69 -11.23
CA ASP A 13 3.42 16.25 -10.55
C ASP A 13 3.69 15.55 -9.21
N GLN A 14 2.65 15.19 -8.46
CA GLN A 14 2.79 14.49 -7.19
C GLN A 14 3.33 13.06 -7.32
N ILE A 15 3.16 12.41 -8.47
CA ILE A 15 3.76 11.11 -8.77
C ILE A 15 5.05 11.22 -9.59
N SER A 16 5.49 12.43 -9.92
CA SER A 16 6.61 12.67 -10.84
C SER A 16 7.93 12.04 -10.38
N VAL A 17 8.22 12.06 -9.07
CA VAL A 17 9.41 11.44 -8.48
C VAL A 17 9.51 9.97 -8.89
N GLU A 18 8.41 9.25 -8.76
CA GLU A 18 8.35 7.85 -9.15
C GLU A 18 8.47 7.69 -10.67
N THR A 19 7.76 8.50 -11.45
CA THR A 19 7.90 8.42 -12.92
C THR A 19 9.33 8.72 -13.39
N ASN A 20 10.08 9.52 -12.63
CA ASN A 20 11.50 9.77 -12.89
C ASN A 20 12.35 8.54 -12.55
N GLU A 21 12.08 7.84 -11.45
CA GLU A 21 12.73 6.56 -11.15
C GLU A 21 12.45 5.51 -12.23
N GLU A 22 11.20 5.41 -12.70
CA GLU A 22 10.82 4.53 -13.82
C GLU A 22 11.63 4.84 -15.09
N LYS A 23 11.75 6.13 -15.44
CA LYS A 23 12.54 6.62 -16.58
C LYS A 23 14.04 6.35 -16.39
N ASP A 24 14.55 6.49 -15.17
CA ASP A 24 15.95 6.21 -14.84
C ASP A 24 16.28 4.72 -14.95
N ILE A 25 15.39 3.84 -14.48
CA ILE A 25 15.50 2.38 -14.64
C ILE A 25 15.51 2.00 -16.11
N ALA A 26 14.59 2.56 -16.91
CA ALA A 26 14.53 2.31 -18.35
C ALA A 26 15.81 2.77 -19.07
N ARG A 27 16.30 3.98 -18.75
CA ARG A 27 17.54 4.53 -19.31
C ARG A 27 18.77 3.69 -18.95
N LEU A 28 18.90 3.28 -17.68
CA LEU A 28 20.00 2.43 -17.23
C LEU A 28 19.94 1.06 -17.91
N SER A 29 18.74 0.48 -18.04
CA SER A 29 18.56 -0.81 -18.74
C SER A 29 19.01 -0.70 -20.21
N SER A 30 18.66 0.38 -20.92
CA SER A 30 19.13 0.62 -22.30
C SER A 30 20.65 0.70 -22.36
N ARG A 31 21.27 1.51 -21.48
CA ARG A 31 22.74 1.66 -21.43
C ARG A 31 23.46 0.34 -21.19
N ILE A 32 22.94 -0.49 -20.27
CA ILE A 32 23.50 -1.83 -19.99
C ILE A 32 23.39 -2.72 -21.23
N SER A 33 22.28 -2.65 -21.96
CA SER A 33 22.09 -3.47 -23.17
C SER A 33 23.00 -3.09 -24.34
N GLU A 34 23.46 -1.84 -24.38
CA GLU A 34 24.37 -1.30 -25.39
C GLU A 34 25.85 -1.48 -25.01
N ASP A 35 26.14 -1.82 -23.76
CA ASP A 35 27.51 -1.99 -23.26
C ASP A 35 28.07 -3.36 -23.66
N SER A 36 28.98 -3.38 -24.63
CA SER A 36 29.61 -4.61 -25.13
C SER A 36 30.47 -5.34 -24.09
N GLU A 37 30.87 -4.67 -23.02
CA GLU A 37 31.67 -5.26 -21.93
C GLU A 37 30.79 -5.91 -20.85
N PHE A 38 29.47 -5.69 -20.89
CA PHE A 38 28.51 -6.31 -19.97
C PHE A 38 27.90 -7.59 -20.56
N SER A 39 28.41 -8.75 -20.13
CA SER A 39 27.96 -10.07 -20.61
C SER A 39 27.06 -10.84 -19.65
N ALA A 40 26.83 -10.34 -18.43
CA ALA A 40 26.10 -11.03 -17.38
C ALA A 40 24.62 -11.26 -17.74
N ARG A 41 24.12 -12.47 -17.46
CA ARG A 41 22.74 -12.89 -17.76
C ARG A 41 22.08 -13.48 -16.52
N PHE A 42 21.07 -12.79 -16.00
CA PHE A 42 20.25 -13.29 -14.90
C PHE A 42 19.02 -14.02 -15.44
N ASP A 43 18.59 -15.05 -14.73
CA ASP A 43 17.32 -15.72 -15.00
C ASP A 43 16.15 -14.76 -14.77
N THR A 44 15.08 -14.94 -15.54
CA THR A 44 13.85 -14.15 -15.37
C THR A 44 13.19 -14.43 -14.01
N PRO A 45 12.39 -13.49 -13.46
CA PRO A 45 11.64 -13.73 -12.24
C PRO A 45 10.79 -15.01 -12.33
N GLU A 46 10.15 -15.27 -13.47
CA GLU A 46 9.33 -16.47 -13.69
C GLU A 46 10.14 -17.76 -13.58
N GLN A 47 11.32 -17.82 -14.21
CA GLN A 47 12.21 -18.99 -14.13
C GLN A 47 12.65 -19.26 -12.70
N ILE A 48 13.10 -18.24 -11.95
CA ILE A 48 13.55 -18.40 -10.57
C ILE A 48 12.37 -18.82 -9.67
N VAL A 49 11.24 -18.14 -9.78
CA VAL A 49 10.03 -18.42 -8.99
C VAL A 49 9.53 -19.85 -9.22
N SER A 50 9.59 -20.36 -10.45
CA SER A 50 9.21 -21.75 -10.75
C SER A 50 10.04 -22.78 -9.99
N GLN A 51 11.29 -22.44 -9.63
CA GLN A 51 12.20 -23.30 -8.89
C GLN A 51 12.02 -23.16 -7.38
N ILE A 52 11.86 -21.94 -6.86
CA ILE A 52 11.83 -21.68 -5.41
C ILE A 52 10.43 -21.82 -4.80
N ALA A 53 9.35 -21.56 -5.55
CA ALA A 53 8.00 -21.51 -4.99
C ALA A 53 7.52 -22.83 -4.37
N PRO A 54 7.77 -24.03 -4.96
CA PRO A 54 7.37 -25.29 -4.33
C PRO A 54 7.98 -25.50 -2.94
N GLU A 55 9.28 -25.23 -2.80
CA GLU A 55 9.99 -25.35 -1.52
C GLU A 55 9.46 -24.34 -0.50
N LEU A 56 9.23 -23.09 -0.90
CA LEU A 56 8.69 -22.06 -0.01
C LEU A 56 7.27 -22.38 0.47
N LYS A 57 6.40 -22.91 -0.40
CA LYS A 57 5.06 -23.39 -0.01
C LYS A 57 5.15 -24.52 1.02
N GLN A 58 6.08 -25.45 0.82
CA GLN A 58 6.31 -26.54 1.77
C GLN A 58 6.80 -26.01 3.13
N LYS A 59 7.82 -25.13 3.12
CA LYS A 59 8.34 -24.52 4.36
C LYS A 59 7.25 -23.72 5.10
N LEU A 60 6.42 -22.97 4.37
CA LEU A 60 5.29 -22.25 4.98
C LEU A 60 4.30 -23.23 5.63
N PHE A 61 3.95 -24.32 4.96
CA PHE A 61 3.06 -25.34 5.53
C PHE A 61 3.67 -25.99 6.77
N GLU A 62 4.96 -26.35 6.73
CA GLU A 62 5.67 -26.93 7.87
C GLU A 62 5.71 -25.96 9.06
N PHE A 63 5.84 -24.65 8.80
CA PHE A 63 5.90 -23.62 9.82
C PHE A 63 4.53 -23.27 10.41
N THR A 64 3.52 -23.09 9.55
CA THR A 64 2.20 -22.54 9.92
C THR A 64 1.11 -23.60 10.12
N GLY A 65 1.31 -24.80 9.57
CA GLY A 65 0.29 -25.84 9.49
C GLY A 65 -0.85 -25.56 8.50
N ILE A 66 -0.74 -24.52 7.66
CA ILE A 66 -1.78 -24.11 6.70
C ILE A 66 -1.21 -24.20 5.29
N SER A 67 -1.90 -24.94 4.41
CA SER A 67 -1.49 -25.11 3.02
C SER A 67 -1.88 -23.88 2.19
N VAL A 68 -0.97 -23.46 1.30
CA VAL A 68 -1.29 -22.46 0.26
C VAL A 68 -2.33 -23.06 -0.69
N PRO A 69 -3.47 -22.38 -0.95
CA PRO A 69 -4.48 -22.92 -1.86
C PRO A 69 -3.92 -23.13 -3.27
N ASP A 70 -4.26 -24.25 -3.91
CA ASP A 70 -3.83 -24.57 -5.28
C ASP A 70 -4.36 -23.58 -6.33
N SER A 71 -5.43 -22.86 -5.99
CA SER A 71 -5.99 -21.79 -6.82
C SER A 71 -5.11 -20.53 -6.87
N VAL A 72 -4.13 -20.39 -5.98
CA VAL A 72 -3.24 -19.21 -5.94
C VAL A 72 -2.32 -19.21 -7.14
N LYS A 73 -2.43 -18.14 -7.95
CA LYS A 73 -1.59 -17.93 -9.14
C LYS A 73 -0.48 -16.94 -8.85
N ILE A 74 0.64 -17.05 -9.57
CA ILE A 74 1.70 -16.05 -9.58
C ILE A 74 1.78 -15.46 -10.99
N GLN A 75 1.79 -14.14 -11.11
CA GLN A 75 1.86 -13.40 -12.36
C GLN A 75 2.96 -12.34 -12.30
N PHE A 76 3.48 -11.98 -13.48
CA PHE A 76 4.61 -11.07 -13.65
C PHE A 76 4.23 -9.85 -14.51
N PRO A 77 3.30 -8.99 -14.04
CA PRO A 77 2.86 -7.83 -14.80
C PRO A 77 4.00 -6.84 -15.07
N GLY A 78 3.97 -6.23 -16.26
CA GLY A 78 4.76 -5.03 -16.54
C GLY A 78 4.21 -3.80 -15.81
N LEU A 79 4.93 -2.68 -15.93
CA LEU A 79 4.67 -1.45 -15.17
C LEU A 79 3.22 -0.92 -15.31
N GLU A 80 2.70 -0.83 -16.54
CA GLU A 80 1.35 -0.31 -16.79
C GLU A 80 0.27 -1.15 -16.10
N GLU A 81 0.36 -2.48 -16.21
CA GLU A 81 -0.60 -3.39 -15.57
C GLU A 81 -0.44 -3.37 -14.04
N LEU A 82 0.78 -3.24 -13.54
CA LEU A 82 1.03 -3.12 -12.11
C LEU A 82 0.37 -1.87 -11.53
N LYS A 83 0.43 -0.71 -12.22
CA LYS A 83 -0.29 0.51 -11.82
C LYS A 83 -1.81 0.26 -11.76
N LYS A 84 -2.38 -0.47 -12.71
CA LYS A 84 -3.82 -0.84 -12.68
C LYS A 84 -4.15 -1.79 -11.53
N ILE A 85 -3.28 -2.77 -11.23
CA ILE A 85 -3.42 -3.66 -10.06
C ILE A 85 -3.45 -2.86 -8.75
N LYS A 86 -2.61 -1.82 -8.61
CA LYS A 86 -2.66 -0.92 -7.45
C LYS A 86 -4.03 -0.27 -7.29
N GLY A 87 -4.66 0.15 -8.40
CA GLY A 87 -6.04 0.64 -8.39
C GLY A 87 -7.04 -0.38 -7.84
N ARG A 88 -6.82 -1.67 -8.11
CA ARG A 88 -7.66 -2.72 -7.54
C ARG A 88 -7.47 -2.95 -6.04
N LYS A 89 -6.26 -2.73 -5.52
CA LYS A 89 -5.96 -2.82 -4.07
C LYS A 89 -6.54 -1.69 -3.24
N VAL A 90 -7.07 -0.64 -3.87
CA VAL A 90 -7.79 0.44 -3.17
C VAL A 90 -9.08 -0.06 -2.52
N PHE A 91 -9.64 -1.19 -2.99
CA PHE A 91 -10.89 -1.77 -2.52
C PHE A 91 -12.04 -0.74 -2.49
N SER A 92 -12.41 -0.26 -3.66
CA SER A 92 -13.56 0.63 -3.83
C SER A 92 -14.89 -0.12 -3.75
N SER A 93 -15.96 0.63 -3.52
CA SER A 93 -17.33 0.10 -3.64
C SER A 93 -17.60 -0.36 -5.09
N PRO A 94 -18.55 -1.30 -5.31
CA PRO A 94 -18.95 -1.68 -6.66
C PRO A 94 -19.35 -0.50 -7.55
N GLN A 95 -19.94 0.55 -6.97
CA GLN A 95 -20.36 1.78 -7.67
C GLN A 95 -19.19 2.71 -8.03
N SER A 96 -18.05 2.56 -7.37
CA SER A 96 -16.84 3.36 -7.60
C SER A 96 -15.75 2.60 -8.35
N ARG A 97 -15.93 1.29 -8.58
CA ARG A 97 -14.98 0.42 -9.27
C ARG A 97 -14.53 0.97 -10.63
N ALA A 98 -15.49 1.29 -11.50
CA ALA A 98 -15.20 1.80 -12.84
C ALA A 98 -14.41 3.12 -12.80
N PHE A 99 -14.81 4.04 -11.91
CA PHE A 99 -14.08 5.30 -11.72
C PHE A 99 -12.62 5.07 -11.30
N VAL A 100 -12.38 4.16 -10.36
CA VAL A 100 -11.03 3.85 -9.89
C VAL A 100 -10.20 3.17 -10.99
N ASP A 101 -10.80 2.26 -11.76
CA ASP A 101 -10.12 1.65 -12.91
C ASP A 101 -9.71 2.71 -13.94
N ASP A 102 -10.61 3.63 -14.29
CA ASP A 102 -10.33 4.70 -15.27
C ASP A 102 -9.26 5.67 -14.75
N LEU A 103 -9.31 6.04 -13.47
CA LEU A 103 -8.30 6.90 -12.83
C LEU A 103 -6.91 6.26 -12.92
N PHE A 104 -6.77 5.01 -12.47
CA PHE A 104 -5.46 4.34 -12.47
C PHE A 104 -5.00 3.98 -13.89
N ALA A 105 -5.91 3.71 -14.83
CA ALA A 105 -5.56 3.53 -16.23
C ALA A 105 -5.03 4.81 -16.88
N ALA A 106 -5.61 5.97 -16.56
CA ALA A 106 -5.14 7.27 -17.02
C ALA A 106 -3.75 7.60 -16.44
N LEU A 107 -3.56 7.38 -15.13
CA LEU A 107 -2.26 7.56 -14.47
C LEU A 107 -1.19 6.61 -15.01
N ALA A 108 -1.55 5.36 -15.31
CA ALA A 108 -0.62 4.39 -15.85
C ALA A 108 -0.02 4.81 -17.21
N LYS A 109 -0.74 5.65 -17.95
CA LYS A 109 -0.35 6.18 -19.26
C LYS A 109 0.12 7.63 -19.23
N GLU A 110 0.15 8.27 -18.06
CA GLU A 110 0.37 9.71 -17.92
C GLU A 110 -0.61 10.53 -18.81
N ASP A 111 -1.85 10.03 -19.02
CA ASP A 111 -2.83 10.63 -19.93
C ASP A 111 -3.61 11.76 -19.25
N ARG A 112 -3.09 12.98 -19.41
CA ARG A 112 -3.69 14.20 -18.89
C ARG A 112 -5.13 14.42 -19.35
N GLN A 113 -5.46 14.15 -20.61
CA GLN A 113 -6.81 14.40 -21.14
C GLN A 113 -7.81 13.44 -20.53
N GLN A 114 -7.44 12.16 -20.41
CA GLN A 114 -8.26 11.17 -19.76
C GLN A 114 -8.42 11.48 -18.26
N LEU A 115 -7.38 11.95 -17.57
CA LEU A 115 -7.48 12.39 -16.17
C LEU A 115 -8.51 13.51 -16.00
N VAL A 116 -8.48 14.54 -16.84
CA VAL A 116 -9.47 15.63 -16.80
C VAL A 116 -10.89 15.08 -17.02
N SER A 117 -11.06 14.13 -17.95
CA SER A 117 -12.34 13.47 -18.20
C SER A 117 -12.84 12.69 -16.96
N VAL A 118 -11.96 11.94 -16.31
CA VAL A 118 -12.26 11.19 -15.07
C VAL A 118 -12.65 12.14 -13.94
N ILE A 119 -11.87 13.20 -13.70
CA ILE A 119 -12.17 14.20 -12.66
C ILE A 119 -13.54 14.82 -12.89
N LYS A 120 -13.83 15.21 -14.15
CA LYS A 120 -15.13 15.79 -14.53
C LYS A 120 -16.29 14.82 -14.30
N GLY A 121 -16.06 13.52 -14.43
CA GLY A 121 -17.07 12.50 -14.21
C GLY A 121 -17.57 12.43 -12.76
N ASP A 122 -16.67 12.55 -11.78
CA ASP A 122 -17.03 12.56 -10.35
C ASP A 122 -15.91 13.18 -9.49
N ILE A 123 -16.04 14.46 -9.16
CA ILE A 123 -15.05 15.20 -8.36
C ILE A 123 -14.95 14.61 -6.95
N ALA A 124 -16.06 14.17 -6.34
CA ALA A 124 -16.03 13.62 -4.99
C ALA A 124 -15.18 12.34 -4.94
N LYS A 125 -15.37 11.43 -5.91
CA LYS A 125 -14.53 10.23 -6.04
C LYS A 125 -13.09 10.58 -6.35
N PHE A 126 -12.83 11.60 -7.18
CA PHE A 126 -11.47 12.05 -7.44
C PHE A 126 -10.75 12.49 -6.16
N LEU A 127 -11.39 13.30 -5.32
CA LEU A 127 -10.80 13.77 -4.05
C LEU A 127 -10.43 12.60 -3.13
N VAL A 128 -11.25 11.54 -3.08
CA VAL A 128 -10.94 10.35 -2.30
C VAL A 128 -9.81 9.54 -2.93
N TYR A 129 -9.96 9.15 -4.19
CA TYR A 129 -9.10 8.13 -4.81
C TYR A 129 -7.75 8.65 -5.31
N SER A 130 -7.61 9.96 -5.54
CA SER A 130 -6.32 10.59 -5.87
C SER A 130 -5.27 10.43 -4.76
N THR A 131 -5.71 10.39 -3.49
CA THR A 131 -4.79 10.17 -2.36
C THR A 131 -4.18 8.77 -2.36
N TYR A 132 -4.97 7.75 -2.70
CA TYR A 132 -4.51 6.37 -2.88
C TYR A 132 -3.62 6.23 -4.11
N ALA A 133 -4.01 6.86 -5.23
CA ALA A 133 -3.20 6.90 -6.44
C ALA A 133 -1.79 7.43 -6.15
N LYS A 134 -1.69 8.56 -5.45
CA LYS A 134 -0.41 9.08 -4.96
C LYS A 134 0.33 8.05 -4.13
N SER A 135 -0.30 7.52 -3.08
CA SER A 135 0.37 6.63 -2.11
C SER A 135 0.87 5.32 -2.70
N TYR A 136 0.12 4.74 -3.64
CA TYR A 136 0.44 3.44 -4.23
C TYR A 136 1.33 3.53 -5.46
N ILE A 137 1.14 4.56 -6.29
CA ILE A 137 2.01 4.76 -7.45
C ILE A 137 3.38 5.22 -6.97
N SER A 138 3.48 6.13 -5.99
CA SER A 138 4.77 6.65 -5.49
C SER A 138 5.68 5.63 -4.76
N LYS A 139 5.34 4.35 -4.81
CA LYS A 139 6.11 3.25 -4.21
C LYS A 139 6.23 2.09 -5.19
N ILE A 140 5.94 2.29 -6.47
CA ILE A 140 5.86 1.18 -7.42
C ILE A 140 7.25 0.62 -7.71
N SER A 141 8.31 1.45 -7.74
CA SER A 141 9.72 1.04 -7.86
C SER A 141 10.24 0.23 -6.66
N THR A 142 9.60 0.38 -5.50
CA THR A 142 10.00 -0.23 -4.23
C THR A 142 9.08 -1.37 -3.78
N THR A 143 7.96 -1.60 -4.48
CA THR A 143 7.08 -2.74 -4.23
C THR A 143 7.48 -3.93 -5.11
N TYR A 144 7.89 -5.04 -4.50
CA TYR A 144 8.29 -6.25 -5.26
C TYR A 144 7.14 -7.21 -5.54
N GLY A 145 6.12 -7.24 -4.68
CA GLY A 145 4.99 -8.16 -4.79
C GLY A 145 3.70 -7.59 -4.21
N ASP A 146 2.57 -8.15 -4.64
CA ASP A 146 1.26 -7.93 -4.03
C ASP A 146 0.36 -9.16 -4.18
N TYR A 147 -0.28 -9.58 -3.09
CA TYR A 147 -1.40 -10.51 -3.11
C TYR A 147 -2.74 -9.77 -3.27
N LEU A 148 -3.57 -10.23 -4.20
CA LEU A 148 -4.91 -9.70 -4.48
C LEU A 148 -5.80 -10.77 -5.12
N ASP A 149 -6.97 -11.02 -4.52
CA ASP A 149 -8.03 -11.90 -5.04
C ASP A 149 -7.50 -13.26 -5.58
N GLY A 150 -6.66 -13.94 -4.80
CA GLY A 150 -6.11 -15.25 -5.16
C GLY A 150 -4.95 -15.20 -6.16
N THR A 151 -4.42 -14.03 -6.50
CA THR A 151 -3.27 -13.87 -7.39
C THR A 151 -2.16 -13.09 -6.68
N ILE A 152 -0.94 -13.58 -6.81
CA ILE A 152 0.29 -12.91 -6.42
C ILE A 152 0.84 -12.24 -7.67
N TYR A 153 1.01 -10.93 -7.62
CA TYR A 153 1.57 -10.12 -8.68
C TYR A 153 2.98 -9.71 -8.30
N LEU A 154 3.99 -10.24 -9.00
CA LEU A 154 5.39 -9.86 -8.81
C LEU A 154 5.75 -8.76 -9.80
N ASN A 155 6.40 -7.70 -9.30
CA ASN A 155 6.75 -6.52 -10.08
C ASN A 155 7.85 -6.85 -11.10
N ASN A 156 7.43 -7.28 -12.29
CA ASN A 156 8.36 -7.72 -13.32
C ASN A 156 9.24 -6.57 -13.81
N PHE A 157 8.69 -5.35 -13.89
CA PHE A 157 9.42 -4.16 -14.33
C PHE A 157 10.71 -3.93 -13.51
N VAL A 158 10.59 -3.97 -12.18
CA VAL A 158 11.73 -3.78 -11.29
C VAL A 158 12.60 -5.03 -11.25
N LEU A 159 11.99 -6.21 -11.06
CA LEU A 159 12.71 -7.45 -10.79
C LEU A 159 13.53 -7.94 -11.99
N THR A 160 13.16 -7.61 -13.24
CA THR A 160 13.98 -7.96 -14.41
C THR A 160 15.21 -7.08 -14.59
N SER A 161 15.15 -5.82 -14.16
CA SER A 161 16.20 -4.83 -14.44
C SER A 161 17.18 -4.64 -13.27
N TYR A 162 16.69 -4.72 -12.04
CA TYR A 162 17.47 -4.42 -10.83
C TYR A 162 18.76 -5.22 -10.66
N PRO A 163 18.81 -6.56 -10.84
CA PRO A 163 20.07 -7.29 -10.67
C PRO A 163 21.16 -6.82 -11.64
N GLN A 164 20.77 -6.51 -12.89
CA GLN A 164 21.70 -5.97 -13.90
C GLN A 164 22.17 -4.56 -13.52
N ILE A 165 21.24 -3.69 -13.11
CA ILE A 165 21.56 -2.32 -12.68
C ILE A 165 22.50 -2.31 -11.48
N ILE A 166 22.27 -3.17 -10.49
CA ILE A 166 23.13 -3.27 -9.30
C ILE A 166 24.52 -3.74 -9.67
N LEU A 167 24.64 -4.80 -10.48
CA LEU A 167 25.93 -5.28 -10.95
C LEU A 167 26.67 -4.21 -11.76
N TYR A 168 25.95 -3.50 -12.65
CA TYR A 168 26.52 -2.44 -13.47
C TYR A 168 27.05 -1.27 -12.62
N LYS A 169 26.26 -0.82 -11.63
CA LYS A 169 26.66 0.25 -10.70
C LYS A 169 27.87 -0.11 -9.83
N GLN A 170 28.12 -1.39 -9.62
CA GLN A 170 29.28 -1.87 -8.87
C GLN A 170 30.59 -1.78 -9.66
N GLY A 171 30.53 -1.61 -10.99
CA GLY A 171 31.68 -1.43 -11.86
C GLY A 171 32.45 -2.72 -12.15
N GLN A 172 33.40 -2.62 -13.08
CA GLN A 172 34.24 -3.75 -13.48
C GLN A 172 35.26 -4.17 -12.40
N PRO A 173 35.69 -5.45 -12.39
CA PRO A 173 35.22 -6.54 -13.26
C PRO A 173 33.88 -7.13 -12.76
N PHE A 174 32.90 -7.28 -13.67
CA PHE A 174 31.55 -7.74 -13.32
C PHE A 174 31.53 -9.20 -12.82
N ASP A 175 32.33 -10.09 -13.44
CA ASP A 175 32.39 -11.51 -13.09
C ASP A 175 32.74 -11.75 -11.62
N ALA A 176 33.58 -10.89 -11.04
CA ALA A 176 34.00 -11.00 -9.65
C ALA A 176 32.84 -10.78 -8.64
N ARG A 177 31.75 -10.14 -9.06
CA ARG A 177 30.61 -9.77 -8.21
C ARG A 177 29.30 -10.43 -8.63
N TYR A 178 29.29 -11.06 -9.81
CA TYR A 178 28.11 -11.64 -10.42
C TYR A 178 27.38 -12.64 -9.51
N GLU A 179 28.08 -13.64 -8.97
CA GLU A 179 27.46 -14.67 -8.12
C GLU A 179 26.83 -14.09 -6.85
N SER A 180 27.45 -13.07 -6.27
CA SER A 180 26.94 -12.42 -5.07
C SER A 180 25.68 -11.58 -5.38
N VAL A 181 25.67 -10.84 -6.49
CA VAL A 181 24.47 -10.11 -6.95
C VAL A 181 23.35 -11.09 -7.32
N LYS A 182 23.68 -12.21 -7.96
CA LYS A 182 22.72 -13.28 -8.31
C LYS A 182 22.08 -13.89 -7.07
N ALA A 183 22.87 -14.24 -6.06
CA ALA A 183 22.37 -14.74 -4.78
C ALA A 183 21.45 -13.72 -4.10
N GLY A 184 21.84 -12.43 -4.06
CA GLY A 184 20.97 -11.39 -3.49
C GLY A 184 19.65 -11.20 -4.26
N TYR A 185 19.66 -11.37 -5.58
CA TYR A 185 18.45 -11.34 -6.40
C TYR A 185 17.52 -12.53 -6.13
N ILE A 186 18.06 -13.74 -6.02
CA ILE A 186 17.30 -14.92 -5.61
C ILE A 186 16.71 -14.72 -4.21
N GLY A 187 17.48 -14.13 -3.28
CA GLY A 187 17.02 -13.80 -1.94
C GLY A 187 15.84 -12.82 -1.92
N ALA A 188 15.88 -11.78 -2.77
CA ALA A 188 14.78 -10.83 -2.92
C ALA A 188 13.49 -11.53 -3.38
N LEU A 189 13.59 -12.44 -4.35
CA LEU A 189 12.46 -13.23 -4.85
C LEU A 189 11.96 -14.22 -3.80
N LYS A 190 12.84 -14.89 -3.05
CA LYS A 190 12.44 -15.78 -1.93
C LYS A 190 11.64 -15.03 -0.87
N MET A 191 12.13 -13.87 -0.45
CA MET A 191 11.45 -13.01 0.52
C MET A 191 10.07 -12.60 0.00
N THR A 192 10.02 -12.04 -1.21
CA THR A 192 8.79 -11.51 -1.79
C THR A 192 7.75 -12.62 -1.99
N VAL A 193 8.15 -13.76 -2.59
CA VAL A 193 7.24 -14.89 -2.78
C VAL A 193 6.72 -15.38 -1.44
N LEU A 194 7.59 -15.52 -0.43
CA LEU A 194 7.20 -15.99 0.89
C LEU A 194 6.22 -15.05 1.61
N GLU A 195 6.44 -13.73 1.53
CA GLU A 195 5.53 -12.70 2.04
C GLU A 195 4.13 -12.87 1.40
N GLU A 196 4.08 -12.93 0.07
CA GLU A 196 2.80 -12.97 -0.64
C GLU A 196 2.06 -14.31 -0.55
N ILE A 197 2.76 -15.46 -0.51
CA ILE A 197 2.09 -16.74 -0.22
C ILE A 197 1.61 -16.79 1.23
N THR A 198 2.26 -16.08 2.16
CA THR A 198 1.76 -15.94 3.53
C THR A 198 0.47 -15.13 3.56
N HIS A 199 0.37 -14.05 2.79
CA HIS A 199 -0.90 -13.32 2.64
C HIS A 199 -2.01 -14.21 2.05
N SER A 200 -1.66 -15.14 1.15
CA SER A 200 -2.65 -16.01 0.51
C SER A 200 -3.36 -17.00 1.44
N ILE A 201 -2.77 -17.32 2.60
CA ILE A 201 -3.38 -18.21 3.61
C ILE A 201 -4.22 -17.44 4.65
N GLN A 202 -4.29 -16.11 4.55
CA GLN A 202 -4.95 -15.23 5.54
C GLN A 202 -6.40 -14.88 5.17
N THR A 203 -7.14 -15.77 4.49
CA THR A 203 -8.42 -15.45 3.82
C THR A 203 -9.41 -14.65 4.67
N ASN A 204 -9.69 -15.07 5.92
CA ASN A 204 -10.65 -14.33 6.77
C ASN A 204 -10.18 -12.92 7.12
N LEU A 205 -8.87 -12.74 7.34
CA LEU A 205 -8.28 -11.42 7.56
C LEU A 205 -8.36 -10.59 6.29
N TYR A 206 -8.00 -11.17 5.14
CA TYR A 206 -8.08 -10.49 3.84
C TYR A 206 -9.50 -9.96 3.55
N GLU A 207 -10.53 -10.81 3.68
CA GLU A 207 -11.93 -10.41 3.46
C GLU A 207 -12.40 -9.37 4.49
N GLY A 208 -12.02 -9.56 5.76
CA GLY A 208 -12.34 -8.62 6.83
C GLY A 208 -11.70 -7.24 6.61
N ASN A 209 -10.47 -7.21 6.09
CA ASN A 209 -9.75 -6.00 5.71
C ASN A 209 -10.42 -5.31 4.53
N ARG A 210 -10.69 -6.06 3.45
CA ARG A 210 -11.37 -5.56 2.26
C ARG A 210 -12.70 -4.90 2.59
N ALA A 211 -13.55 -5.58 3.37
CA ALA A 211 -14.84 -5.05 3.77
C ALA A 211 -14.72 -3.74 4.60
N ALA A 212 -13.73 -3.68 5.49
CA ALA A 212 -13.46 -2.48 6.28
C ALA A 212 -13.01 -1.29 5.41
N VAL A 213 -12.08 -1.53 4.47
CA VAL A 213 -11.59 -0.49 3.54
C VAL A 213 -12.69 0.01 2.61
N VAL A 214 -13.54 -0.88 2.08
CA VAL A 214 -14.69 -0.49 1.26
C VAL A 214 -15.60 0.48 2.01
N GLU A 215 -15.87 0.21 3.29
CA GLU A 215 -16.71 1.09 4.10
C GLU A 215 -16.03 2.42 4.43
N VAL A 216 -14.73 2.42 4.73
CA VAL A 216 -13.94 3.66 4.88
C VAL A 216 -14.03 4.53 3.63
N ASN A 217 -13.81 3.93 2.46
CA ASN A 217 -13.89 4.64 1.17
C ASN A 217 -15.28 5.20 0.92
N ARG A 218 -16.33 4.43 1.22
CA ARG A 218 -17.72 4.88 1.08
C ARG A 218 -18.03 6.10 1.94
N ILE A 219 -17.54 6.11 3.18
CA ILE A 219 -17.73 7.25 4.10
C ILE A 219 -16.92 8.47 3.65
N ASN A 220 -15.69 8.26 3.16
CA ASN A 220 -14.88 9.35 2.61
C ASN A 220 -15.52 9.96 1.35
N GLU A 221 -16.16 9.16 0.49
CA GLU A 221 -16.94 9.67 -0.66
C GLU A 221 -18.17 10.49 -0.21
N GLU A 222 -18.86 10.05 0.84
CA GLU A 222 -19.99 10.78 1.43
C GLU A 222 -19.55 12.13 2.00
N LEU A 223 -18.42 12.16 2.72
CA LEU A 223 -17.83 13.39 3.20
C LEU A 223 -17.44 14.33 2.05
N ALA A 224 -16.78 13.82 1.02
CA ALA A 224 -16.40 14.63 -0.13
C ALA A 224 -17.61 15.32 -0.76
N LYS A 225 -18.75 14.62 -0.88
CA LYS A 225 -20.01 15.21 -1.37
C LYS A 225 -20.54 16.29 -0.44
N ILE A 226 -20.60 16.03 0.87
CA ILE A 226 -21.02 17.03 1.88
C ILE A 226 -20.20 18.32 1.75
N ILE A 227 -18.87 18.20 1.64
CA ILE A 227 -17.98 19.35 1.52
C ILE A 227 -18.17 20.09 0.18
N LEU A 228 -18.34 19.34 -0.92
CA LEU A 228 -18.56 19.94 -2.24
C LEU A 228 -19.89 20.71 -2.32
N ASP A 229 -20.92 20.23 -1.61
CA ASP A 229 -22.26 20.82 -1.59
C ASP A 229 -22.40 22.04 -0.65
N LEU A 230 -21.36 22.40 0.11
CA LEU A 230 -21.37 23.59 0.95
C LEU A 230 -21.51 24.87 0.11
N ASN A 231 -22.31 25.82 0.59
CA ASN A 231 -22.40 27.14 -0.02
C ASN A 231 -21.12 27.95 0.19
N ASP A 232 -20.85 28.91 -0.70
CA ASP A 232 -19.59 29.68 -0.69
C ASP A 232 -19.36 30.46 0.61
N SER A 233 -20.43 30.96 1.24
CA SER A 233 -20.31 31.67 2.52
C SER A 233 -19.82 30.77 3.66
N THR A 234 -20.25 29.50 3.64
CA THR A 234 -19.82 28.49 4.61
C THR A 234 -18.40 28.05 4.32
N VAL A 235 -18.06 27.85 3.04
CA VAL A 235 -16.69 27.53 2.61
C VAL A 235 -15.71 28.62 3.04
N ALA A 236 -16.00 29.89 2.77
CA ALA A 236 -15.13 31.01 3.15
C ALA A 236 -14.92 31.08 4.67
N ARG A 237 -16.00 30.99 5.45
CA ARG A 237 -15.93 31.01 6.92
C ARG A 237 -15.16 29.82 7.48
N LEU A 238 -15.36 28.61 6.94
CA LEU A 238 -14.62 27.43 7.37
C LEU A 238 -13.13 27.55 7.03
N SER A 239 -12.80 28.01 5.83
CA SER A 239 -11.40 28.18 5.42
C SER A 239 -10.68 29.21 6.29
N GLU A 240 -11.33 30.33 6.61
CA GLU A 240 -10.80 31.33 7.54
C GLU A 240 -10.64 30.75 8.96
N TYR A 241 -11.68 30.06 9.46
CA TYR A 241 -11.66 29.45 10.79
C TYR A 241 -10.54 28.41 10.94
N LEU A 242 -10.32 27.60 9.91
CA LEU A 242 -9.28 26.57 9.85
C LEU A 242 -7.91 27.12 9.41
N GLN A 243 -7.81 28.41 9.11
CA GLN A 243 -6.60 29.09 8.63
C GLN A 243 -5.99 28.40 7.41
N LEU A 244 -6.83 27.99 6.46
CA LEU A 244 -6.40 27.35 5.23
C LEU A 244 -5.71 28.36 4.30
N PRO A 245 -4.78 27.90 3.43
CA PRO A 245 -4.19 28.78 2.43
C PRO A 245 -5.24 29.42 1.53
N ASP A 246 -5.05 30.70 1.21
CA ASP A 246 -5.92 31.43 0.31
C ASP A 246 -5.89 30.81 -1.09
N VAL A 247 -7.08 30.65 -1.66
CA VAL A 247 -7.28 30.15 -3.02
C VAL A 247 -8.09 31.21 -3.79
N PRO A 248 -7.70 31.59 -5.02
CA PRO A 248 -8.44 32.57 -5.80
C PRO A 248 -9.90 32.18 -6.05
N ASP A 249 -10.78 33.17 -6.22
CA ASP A 249 -12.23 32.96 -6.36
C ASP A 249 -12.60 32.16 -7.62
N GLU A 250 -11.75 32.23 -8.65
CA GLU A 250 -11.88 31.46 -9.89
C GLU A 250 -11.61 29.95 -9.74
N PHE A 251 -11.17 29.48 -8.56
CA PHE A 251 -10.95 28.06 -8.25
C PHE A 251 -11.88 27.54 -7.12
N PRO A 252 -13.20 27.46 -7.37
CA PRO A 252 -14.18 27.08 -6.37
C PRO A 252 -14.08 25.61 -5.92
N ILE A 253 -13.56 24.70 -6.76
CA ILE A 253 -13.35 23.29 -6.41
C ILE A 253 -12.12 23.15 -5.52
N ALA A 254 -11.02 23.87 -5.80
CA ALA A 254 -9.81 23.85 -4.99
C ALA A 254 -10.05 24.33 -3.55
N LYS A 255 -10.88 25.36 -3.36
CA LYS A 255 -11.33 25.78 -2.03
C LYS A 255 -11.99 24.66 -1.24
N ARG A 256 -12.89 23.92 -1.88
CA ARG A 256 -13.60 22.78 -1.28
C ARG A 256 -12.68 21.57 -1.10
N ALA A 257 -11.74 21.34 -2.01
CA ALA A 257 -10.74 20.28 -1.89
C ALA A 257 -9.84 20.51 -0.66
N ASN A 258 -9.37 21.74 -0.42
CA ASN A 258 -8.61 22.09 0.79
C ASN A 258 -9.41 21.78 2.07
N LEU A 259 -10.70 22.13 2.09
CA LEU A 259 -11.59 21.76 3.19
C LEU A 259 -11.76 20.26 3.35
N PHE A 260 -11.96 19.53 2.25
CA PHE A 260 -12.09 18.07 2.28
C PHE A 260 -10.82 17.44 2.85
N PHE A 261 -9.64 17.82 2.38
CA PHE A 261 -8.39 17.25 2.89
C PHE A 261 -8.13 17.62 4.35
N MET A 262 -8.49 18.83 4.79
CA MET A 262 -8.35 19.23 6.19
C MET A 262 -9.33 18.50 7.12
N LEU A 263 -10.59 18.36 6.68
CA LEU A 263 -11.67 17.72 7.44
C LEU A 263 -11.80 16.23 7.14
N ASN A 264 -10.90 15.66 6.34
CA ASN A 264 -10.88 14.21 6.14
C ASN A 264 -10.54 13.56 7.49
N PRO A 265 -11.28 12.54 7.94
CA PRO A 265 -11.07 11.95 9.25
C PRO A 265 -9.64 11.47 9.47
N ASP A 266 -9.00 10.89 8.43
CA ASP A 266 -7.61 10.44 8.50
C ASP A 266 -6.66 11.59 8.84
N ASN A 267 -6.85 12.78 8.25
CA ASN A 267 -5.99 13.93 8.48
C ASN A 267 -6.39 14.68 9.77
N PHE A 268 -7.70 14.91 9.95
CA PHE A 268 -8.25 15.67 11.06
C PHE A 268 -8.00 14.97 12.40
N ILE A 269 -8.32 13.68 12.51
CA ILE A 269 -8.21 12.94 13.76
C ILE A 269 -6.72 12.70 14.09
N VAL A 270 -5.85 12.42 13.11
CA VAL A 270 -4.41 12.26 13.37
C VAL A 270 -3.76 13.54 13.89
N ASN A 271 -4.12 14.71 13.34
CA ASN A 271 -3.52 15.98 13.75
C ASN A 271 -4.16 16.59 15.01
N VAL A 272 -5.45 16.35 15.26
CA VAL A 272 -6.19 16.93 16.41
C VAL A 272 -6.17 16.01 17.62
N LEU A 273 -6.19 14.68 17.42
CA LEU A 273 -6.29 13.68 18.49
C LEU A 273 -5.02 12.83 18.67
N GLY A 274 -4.01 13.01 17.81
CA GLY A 274 -2.70 12.36 17.91
C GLY A 274 -2.64 10.95 17.30
N PRO A 275 -1.46 10.31 17.29
CA PRO A 275 -1.23 9.00 16.64
C PRO A 275 -2.01 7.83 17.28
N ASP A 276 -2.69 8.09 18.40
CA ASP A 276 -3.44 7.10 19.17
C ASP A 276 -4.90 6.92 18.72
N VAL A 277 -5.29 7.39 17.53
CA VAL A 277 -6.60 7.13 16.86
C VAL A 277 -7.11 5.69 17.08
N MET A 278 -6.16 4.76 17.11
CA MET A 278 -6.31 3.33 17.38
C MET A 278 -6.96 2.96 18.73
N THR A 279 -7.02 3.83 19.74
CA THR A 279 -7.59 3.47 21.07
C THR A 279 -8.85 4.25 21.43
N PHE A 280 -9.27 5.20 20.59
CA PHE A 280 -10.44 6.04 20.83
C PHE A 280 -11.75 5.25 20.81
N THR A 281 -12.68 5.71 21.64
CA THR A 281 -14.06 5.19 21.74
C THR A 281 -15.11 6.26 21.46
N LYS A 282 -14.70 7.53 21.34
CA LYS A 282 -15.56 8.66 21.07
C LYS A 282 -14.81 9.64 20.18
N VAL A 283 -15.51 10.20 19.20
CA VAL A 283 -15.02 11.31 18.39
C VAL A 283 -15.75 12.58 18.83
N GLU A 284 -15.02 13.67 18.92
CA GLU A 284 -15.55 15.01 19.17
C GLU A 284 -15.13 15.92 18.01
N VAL A 285 -16.00 16.86 17.66
CA VAL A 285 -15.75 17.86 16.63
C VAL A 285 -15.89 19.21 17.29
N ASP A 286 -15.02 20.14 16.93
CA ASP A 286 -15.08 21.51 17.42
C ASP A 286 -16.51 22.08 17.24
N PRO A 287 -17.08 22.77 18.25
CA PRO A 287 -18.43 23.31 18.16
C PRO A 287 -18.64 24.32 17.03
N GLY A 288 -17.63 25.13 16.70
CA GLY A 288 -17.67 26.08 15.59
C GLY A 288 -17.72 25.37 14.24
N ILE A 289 -16.89 24.34 14.05
CA ILE A 289 -16.95 23.47 12.87
C ILE A 289 -18.31 22.75 12.80
N SER A 290 -18.79 22.22 13.93
CA SER A 290 -20.07 21.49 14.00
C SER A 290 -21.28 22.37 13.69
N GLN A 291 -21.23 23.67 14.01
CA GLN A 291 -22.28 24.61 13.59
C GLN A 291 -22.29 24.84 12.07
N MET A 292 -21.12 24.83 11.44
CA MET A 292 -20.97 25.06 10.00
C MET A 292 -21.20 23.79 9.18
N VAL A 293 -20.83 22.61 9.70
CA VAL A 293 -21.03 21.30 9.08
C VAL A 293 -21.62 20.32 10.12
N PRO A 294 -22.94 20.38 10.39
CA PRO A 294 -23.57 19.59 11.45
C PRO A 294 -23.45 18.06 11.27
N GLN A 295 -23.32 17.60 10.03
CA GLN A 295 -23.21 16.18 9.67
C GLN A 295 -21.84 15.57 10.01
N LEU A 296 -20.82 16.41 10.26
CA LEU A 296 -19.43 15.95 10.35
C LEU A 296 -19.19 14.98 11.52
N LEU A 297 -19.83 15.22 12.67
CA LEU A 297 -19.73 14.35 13.84
C LEU A 297 -20.23 12.93 13.53
N GLU A 298 -21.37 12.82 12.84
CA GLU A 298 -21.94 11.52 12.47
C GLU A 298 -21.02 10.77 11.50
N ILE A 299 -20.46 11.48 10.50
CA ILE A 299 -19.49 10.92 9.55
C ILE A 299 -18.28 10.34 10.30
N TYR A 300 -17.69 11.10 11.20
CA TYR A 300 -16.51 10.65 11.94
C TYR A 300 -16.82 9.46 12.87
N GLN A 301 -17.98 9.46 13.52
CA GLN A 301 -18.42 8.34 14.36
C GLN A 301 -18.59 7.06 13.55
N ARG A 302 -19.18 7.16 12.35
CA ARG A 302 -19.34 6.02 11.42
C ARG A 302 -18.00 5.56 10.85
N TRP A 303 -17.06 6.48 10.61
CA TRP A 303 -15.73 6.19 10.05
C TRP A 303 -14.83 5.42 11.03
N LEU A 304 -14.93 5.70 12.34
CA LEU A 304 -13.99 5.20 13.35
C LEU A 304 -13.91 3.66 13.44
N ALA A 305 -15.05 2.96 13.42
CA ALA A 305 -15.05 1.51 13.59
C ALA A 305 -14.45 0.77 12.36
N PRO A 306 -14.83 1.08 11.11
CA PRO A 306 -14.20 0.52 9.92
C PRO A 306 -12.68 0.76 9.87
N ILE A 307 -12.20 1.98 10.12
CA ILE A 307 -10.76 2.26 10.03
C ILE A 307 -9.95 1.50 11.11
N GLN A 308 -10.48 1.41 12.33
CA GLN A 308 -9.84 0.63 13.40
C GLN A 308 -9.77 -0.84 13.02
N LYS A 309 -10.84 -1.39 12.44
CA LYS A 309 -10.86 -2.77 11.95
C LYS A 309 -9.84 -2.98 10.82
N HIS A 310 -9.81 -2.08 9.83
CA HIS A 310 -8.81 -2.10 8.76
C HIS A 310 -7.40 -2.14 9.35
N HIS A 311 -7.04 -1.18 10.20
CA HIS A 311 -5.69 -1.13 10.76
C HIS A 311 -5.34 -2.35 11.61
N ALA A 312 -6.27 -2.88 12.39
CA ALA A 312 -5.99 -4.03 13.23
C ALA A 312 -5.72 -5.28 12.41
N ILE A 313 -6.59 -5.53 11.43
CA ILE A 313 -6.46 -6.68 10.54
C ILE A 313 -5.22 -6.55 9.66
N PHE A 314 -5.03 -5.39 9.02
CA PHE A 314 -3.87 -5.14 8.16
C PHE A 314 -2.55 -5.31 8.91
N SER A 315 -2.41 -4.73 10.11
CA SER A 315 -1.18 -4.89 10.90
C SER A 315 -0.94 -6.36 11.27
N THR A 316 -1.99 -7.12 11.57
CA THR A 316 -1.88 -8.56 11.84
C THR A 316 -1.43 -9.34 10.61
N MET A 317 -1.99 -9.06 9.44
CA MET A 317 -1.62 -9.68 8.16
C MET A 317 -0.15 -9.44 7.82
N GLU A 318 0.30 -8.18 7.88
CA GLU A 318 1.69 -7.81 7.64
C GLU A 318 2.64 -8.41 8.68
N GLY A 319 2.22 -8.42 9.96
CA GLY A 319 3.00 -9.01 11.05
C GLY A 319 3.18 -10.52 10.89
N MET A 320 2.15 -11.24 10.45
CA MET A 320 2.23 -12.67 10.15
C MET A 320 3.21 -12.94 8.99
N ALA A 321 3.19 -12.10 7.95
CA ALA A 321 4.07 -12.23 6.81
C ALA A 321 5.54 -11.93 7.16
N GLU A 322 5.80 -10.82 7.87
CA GLU A 322 7.16 -10.48 8.37
C GLU A 322 7.68 -11.58 9.30
N PHE A 323 6.84 -12.10 10.21
CA PHE A 323 7.21 -13.19 11.11
C PHE A 323 7.58 -14.47 10.36
N CYS A 324 6.82 -14.84 9.32
CA CYS A 324 7.15 -16.00 8.48
C CYS A 324 8.47 -15.80 7.74
N VAL A 325 8.66 -14.66 7.08
CA VAL A 325 9.90 -14.34 6.36
C VAL A 325 11.11 -14.45 7.27
N GLN A 326 11.08 -13.79 8.43
CA GLN A 326 12.22 -13.75 9.36
C GLN A 326 12.57 -15.10 9.97
N ASN A 327 11.59 -16.00 10.15
CA ASN A 327 11.84 -17.31 10.76
C ASN A 327 12.16 -18.39 9.72
N ILE A 328 11.51 -18.37 8.56
CA ILE A 328 11.69 -19.40 7.53
C ILE A 328 12.97 -19.16 6.72
N LEU A 329 13.31 -17.90 6.43
CA LEU A 329 14.51 -17.54 5.66
C LEU A 329 15.71 -17.18 6.55
N LYS A 330 15.59 -17.34 7.88
CA LYS A 330 16.60 -16.93 8.86
C LYS A 330 18.01 -17.42 8.54
N GLU A 331 18.14 -18.64 8.03
CA GLU A 331 19.43 -19.27 7.74
C GLU A 331 19.69 -19.39 6.23
N ASP A 332 18.88 -18.73 5.39
CA ASP A 332 19.00 -18.77 3.93
C ASP A 332 20.10 -17.81 3.45
N SER A 333 21.12 -18.35 2.77
CA SER A 333 22.27 -17.57 2.32
C SER A 333 21.92 -16.53 1.27
N ASP A 334 20.98 -16.82 0.38
CA ASP A 334 20.55 -15.87 -0.65
C ASP A 334 19.79 -14.72 -0.01
N PHE A 335 18.94 -15.01 0.97
CA PHE A 335 18.25 -13.99 1.75
C PHE A 335 19.23 -13.09 2.53
N HIS A 336 20.26 -13.66 3.17
CA HIS A 336 21.32 -12.85 3.79
C HIS A 336 22.05 -11.96 2.77
N GLN A 337 22.29 -12.49 1.57
CA GLN A 337 22.91 -11.73 0.50
C GLN A 337 22.00 -10.57 0.03
N TYR A 338 20.68 -10.80 -0.03
CA TYR A 338 19.69 -9.76 -0.31
C TYR A 338 19.75 -8.64 0.73
N LEU A 339 19.72 -8.98 2.02
CA LEU A 339 19.74 -8.01 3.12
C LEU A 339 20.97 -7.09 3.05
N THR A 340 22.13 -7.64 2.64
CA THR A 340 23.39 -6.88 2.57
C THR A 340 23.52 -6.03 1.30
N MET A 341 22.95 -6.46 0.17
CA MET A 341 23.20 -5.83 -1.14
C MET A 341 22.07 -4.94 -1.66
N PHE A 342 20.83 -5.32 -1.41
CA PHE A 342 19.66 -4.67 -2.02
C PHE A 342 18.92 -3.79 -1.00
N MET A 343 19.00 -4.14 0.28
CA MET A 343 18.20 -3.57 1.36
C MET A 343 18.86 -2.39 2.09
N GLY A 344 19.70 -1.60 1.40
CA GLY A 344 20.43 -0.45 1.97
C GLY A 344 19.63 0.34 3.03
N THR A 345 20.32 0.78 4.08
CA THR A 345 19.85 1.22 5.41
C THR A 345 18.85 2.38 5.47
N ASP A 346 17.66 2.26 4.88
CA ASP A 346 16.58 3.23 5.10
C ASP A 346 15.27 2.55 5.49
N ILE A 347 15.04 2.56 6.81
CA ILE A 347 13.94 1.90 7.50
C ILE A 347 12.94 3.00 7.89
N SER A 348 12.08 3.43 6.97
CA SER A 348 11.07 4.47 7.24
C SER A 348 9.69 3.88 7.58
N SER A 349 8.93 4.62 8.41
CA SER A 349 7.53 4.53 8.91
C SER A 349 6.63 3.28 8.70
N TYR A 350 6.79 2.52 7.62
CA TYR A 350 6.16 1.22 7.36
C TYR A 350 6.55 0.16 8.40
N THR A 351 7.73 0.30 9.00
CA THR A 351 8.24 -0.61 10.05
C THR A 351 7.44 -0.55 11.34
N VAL A 352 6.92 0.61 11.77
CA VAL A 352 6.22 0.69 13.08
C VAL A 352 4.96 -0.18 13.11
N ARG A 353 4.18 -0.21 12.02
CA ARG A 353 2.97 -1.04 11.91
C ARG A 353 3.28 -2.52 11.70
N LYS A 354 4.28 -2.83 10.86
CA LYS A 354 4.77 -4.20 10.68
C LYS A 354 5.30 -4.77 12.01
N HIS A 355 6.03 -3.98 12.79
CA HIS A 355 6.53 -4.35 14.12
C HIS A 355 5.42 -4.63 15.13
N MET A 356 4.40 -3.77 15.27
CA MET A 356 3.29 -4.04 16.20
C MET A 356 2.56 -5.36 15.90
N GLY A 357 2.29 -5.63 14.62
CA GLY A 357 1.70 -6.89 14.19
C GLY A 357 2.61 -8.09 14.46
N LYS A 358 3.90 -7.95 14.15
CA LYS A 358 4.90 -9.00 14.37
C LYS A 358 5.06 -9.31 15.86
N ASP A 359 5.07 -8.30 16.72
CA ASP A 359 5.19 -8.48 18.15
C ASP A 359 4.00 -9.27 18.70
N LEU A 360 2.77 -8.98 18.24
CA LEU A 360 1.59 -9.79 18.56
C LEU A 360 1.77 -11.23 18.09
N VAL A 361 2.17 -11.44 16.83
CA VAL A 361 2.37 -12.79 16.27
C VAL A 361 3.41 -13.55 17.07
N SER A 362 4.51 -12.91 17.44
CA SER A 362 5.59 -13.48 18.25
C SER A 362 5.10 -13.86 19.66
N ALA A 363 4.30 -13.00 20.30
CA ALA A 363 3.71 -13.27 21.61
C ALA A 363 2.76 -14.49 21.55
N VAL A 364 1.87 -14.54 20.56
CA VAL A 364 0.95 -15.68 20.37
C VAL A 364 1.72 -16.96 20.01
N HIS A 365 2.75 -16.86 19.18
CA HIS A 365 3.63 -17.97 18.80
C HIS A 365 4.40 -18.55 19.96
N SER A 366 4.87 -17.72 20.88
CA SER A 366 5.54 -18.17 22.10
C SER A 366 4.64 -19.02 22.99
N SER A 367 3.32 -18.76 22.97
CA SER A 367 2.34 -19.50 23.76
C SER A 367 1.71 -20.69 23.03
N HIS A 368 1.52 -20.60 21.71
CA HIS A 368 0.69 -21.55 20.94
C HIS A 368 1.41 -22.23 19.76
N GLY A 369 2.68 -21.89 19.50
CA GLY A 369 3.48 -22.48 18.42
C GLY A 369 2.77 -22.40 17.06
N LYS A 370 2.73 -23.53 16.33
CA LYS A 370 2.13 -23.61 14.99
C LYS A 370 0.64 -23.20 14.95
N ASN A 371 -0.11 -23.35 16.05
CA ASN A 371 -1.53 -22.98 16.08
C ASN A 371 -1.78 -21.46 15.99
N THR A 372 -0.75 -20.65 16.16
CA THR A 372 -0.81 -19.18 16.14
C THR A 372 -1.51 -18.62 14.92
N PHE A 373 -1.16 -19.10 13.72
CA PHE A 373 -1.72 -18.59 12.48
C PHE A 373 -3.23 -18.86 12.40
N ASN A 374 -3.65 -20.07 12.77
CA ASN A 374 -5.07 -20.41 12.86
C ASN A 374 -5.81 -19.57 13.90
N ILE A 375 -5.18 -19.29 15.06
CA ILE A 375 -5.76 -18.45 16.12
C ILE A 375 -5.98 -17.02 15.62
N LEU A 376 -4.95 -16.39 15.03
CA LEU A 376 -5.02 -15.02 14.53
C LEU A 376 -6.03 -14.86 13.38
N ILE A 377 -6.11 -15.85 12.47
CA ILE A 377 -7.09 -15.85 11.36
C ILE A 377 -8.53 -15.98 11.87
N LYS A 378 -8.76 -16.83 12.88
CA LYS A 378 -10.12 -17.06 13.44
C LYS A 378 -10.55 -15.97 14.41
N ASN A 379 -9.60 -15.39 15.13
CA ASN A 379 -9.83 -14.39 16.16
C ASN A 379 -8.96 -13.16 15.89
N PRO A 380 -9.26 -12.33 14.88
CA PRO A 380 -8.49 -11.11 14.62
C PRO A 380 -8.42 -10.22 15.87
N PRO A 381 -7.29 -9.55 16.13
CA PRO A 381 -7.17 -8.65 17.26
C PRO A 381 -7.94 -7.35 17.00
N THR A 382 -8.24 -6.64 18.09
CA THR A 382 -8.56 -5.21 18.03
C THR A 382 -7.30 -4.36 17.99
N THR A 383 -7.44 -3.08 17.65
CA THR A 383 -6.36 -2.10 17.72
C THR A 383 -5.74 -1.94 19.12
N ARG A 384 -6.55 -2.11 20.17
CA ARG A 384 -6.10 -2.11 21.58
C ARG A 384 -5.27 -3.35 21.91
N GLU A 385 -5.71 -4.49 21.41
CA GLU A 385 -5.02 -5.78 21.59
C GLU A 385 -3.69 -5.85 20.83
N LEU A 386 -3.56 -5.12 19.72
CA LEU A 386 -2.27 -4.97 19.04
C LEU A 386 -1.26 -4.12 19.82
N LYS A 387 -1.71 -3.20 20.66
CA LYS A 387 -0.85 -2.40 21.55
C LYS A 387 -0.52 -3.14 22.85
N ASP A 388 -1.44 -3.97 23.32
CA ASP A 388 -1.33 -4.73 24.56
C ASP A 388 -1.70 -6.20 24.29
N HIS A 389 -0.68 -6.99 23.89
CA HIS A 389 -0.87 -8.39 23.49
C HIS A 389 -1.35 -9.27 24.65
N GLN A 390 -1.14 -8.87 25.91
CA GLN A 390 -1.64 -9.62 27.06
C GLN A 390 -3.17 -9.63 27.11
N ARG A 391 -3.83 -8.55 26.65
CA ARG A 391 -5.29 -8.52 26.49
C ARG A 391 -5.76 -9.51 25.44
N TYR A 392 -5.03 -9.62 24.33
CA TYR A 392 -5.34 -10.60 23.30
C TYR A 392 -5.22 -12.02 23.85
N LEU A 393 -4.08 -12.33 24.49
CA LEU A 393 -3.80 -13.64 25.08
C LEU A 393 -4.82 -14.02 26.17
N SER A 394 -5.33 -13.06 26.93
CA SER A 394 -6.35 -13.31 27.94
C SER A 394 -7.75 -13.56 27.37
N ARG A 395 -8.01 -13.13 26.12
CA ARG A 395 -9.30 -13.30 25.44
C ARG A 395 -9.43 -14.67 24.76
N ILE A 396 -8.33 -15.21 24.25
CA ILE A 396 -8.32 -16.39 23.37
C ILE A 396 -8.34 -17.72 24.11
#